data_AF-A0A2H0RLS8-F1
#
_entry.id   AF-A0A2H0RLS8-F1
#
_cell.length_a   1.000
_cell.length_b   1.000
_cell.length_c   1.000
_cell.angle_alpha   90.00
_cell.angle_beta   90.00
_cell.angle_gamma   90.00
#
_symmetry.space_group_name_H-M   'P 1'
#
loop_
_entity.id
_entity.type
_entity.pdbx_description
1 polymer ?
#
loop_
_entity_poly.entity_id
_entity_poly.type
_entity_poly.pdbx_seq_one_letter_code
_entity_poly.pdbx_strand_id
1 'polypeptide(L)'
;MWFENKKRPRGTIVVEVLIAIGLTAVLVVSAVSLTVRVRRMIEQTSVEARGAMLAQEGLAALQGVSFDDLNSGTTGALEWSNPSWNVVPGTTEVIDDFTRIVSVEPVYRDGSCLVVTSGGTVDPDSLLLKSKTSWTTLSGADRSVTSTSHRTRWNNPQGSCFLPAQAGNISIDLTIAGWQGEKQLRDVYIENTGTQSVTIDKIRFEWNSSATINQVFLELDKVWSSGGPGTPLGVQNSIAELDIVDVNIDPGNRDQMHKVQFSQEMENVTLTITLIFTDGTELSSGPFTP
;
A
#
# COMPACT_ATOMS: atom_id res chain seq x y z
N MET A 1 52.02 -75.28 -28.88
CA MET A 1 51.44 -74.07 -28.27
C MET A 1 51.49 -74.27 -26.75
N TRP A 2 52.60 -73.87 -26.12
CA TRP A 2 52.88 -74.17 -24.71
C TRP A 2 52.55 -72.95 -23.86
N PHE A 3 51.48 -73.02 -23.07
CA PHE A 3 51.28 -72.09 -21.96
C PHE A 3 52.26 -72.46 -20.84
N GLU A 4 53.33 -71.68 -20.74
CA GLU A 4 54.31 -71.80 -19.66
C GLU A 4 53.64 -71.40 -18.34
N ASN A 5 53.40 -72.38 -17.48
CA ASN A 5 52.73 -72.19 -16.19
C ASN A 5 53.73 -71.56 -15.19
N LYS A 6 53.90 -70.23 -15.28
CA LYS A 6 54.68 -69.44 -14.31
C LYS A 6 54.04 -69.58 -12.93
N LYS A 7 54.66 -70.39 -12.05
CA LYS A 7 54.30 -70.47 -10.63
C LYS A 7 54.40 -69.07 -10.02
N ARG A 8 53.26 -68.48 -9.66
CA ARG A 8 53.21 -67.19 -8.95
C ARG A 8 54.02 -67.32 -7.65
N PRO A 9 54.97 -66.41 -7.35
CA PRO A 9 55.68 -66.46 -6.09
C PRO A 9 54.68 -66.30 -4.94
N ARG A 10 54.70 -67.23 -3.97
CA ARG A 10 53.71 -67.32 -2.89
C ARG A 10 53.61 -66.05 -2.03
N GLY A 11 54.64 -65.18 -2.05
CA GLY A 11 54.64 -63.90 -1.34
C GLY A 11 53.71 -62.82 -1.95
N THR A 12 53.46 -62.86 -3.25
CA THR A 12 52.63 -61.84 -3.94
C THR A 12 51.14 -61.91 -3.57
N ILE A 13 50.64 -63.11 -3.26
CA ILE A 13 49.22 -63.32 -2.87
C ILE A 13 48.94 -62.66 -1.51
N VAL A 14 49.88 -62.74 -0.56
CA VAL A 14 49.72 -62.14 0.77
C VAL A 14 49.66 -60.62 0.68
N VAL A 15 50.51 -60.02 -0.15
CA VAL A 15 50.53 -58.56 -0.37
C VAL A 15 49.23 -58.09 -1.04
N GLU A 16 48.74 -58.82 -2.04
CA GLU A 16 47.49 -58.49 -2.74
C GLU A 16 46.26 -58.54 -1.80
N VAL A 17 46.18 -59.56 -0.94
CA VAL A 17 45.12 -59.66 0.07
C VAL A 17 45.20 -58.51 1.08
N LEU A 18 46.40 -58.14 1.55
CA LEU A 18 46.57 -57.01 2.47
C LEU A 18 46.16 -55.68 1.83
N ILE A 19 46.52 -55.46 0.56
CA ILE A 19 46.11 -54.26 -0.19
C ILE A 19 44.59 -54.25 -0.38
N ALA A 20 43.99 -55.38 -0.76
CA ALA A 20 42.54 -55.49 -0.94
C ALA A 20 41.80 -55.17 0.36
N ILE A 21 42.25 -55.72 1.50
CA ILE A 21 41.66 -55.42 2.83
C ILE A 21 41.81 -53.93 3.15
N GLY A 22 42.99 -53.34 2.92
CA GLY A 22 43.21 -51.91 3.16
C GLY A 22 42.29 -51.02 2.33
N LEU A 23 42.15 -51.31 1.03
CA LEU A 23 41.25 -50.59 0.13
C LEU A 23 39.78 -50.77 0.53
N THR A 24 39.36 -52.00 0.83
CA THR A 24 38.00 -52.30 1.30
C THR A 24 37.69 -51.55 2.60
N ALA A 25 38.62 -51.51 3.56
CA ALA A 25 38.42 -50.79 4.81
C ALA A 25 38.22 -49.28 4.57
N VAL A 26 39.04 -48.66 3.71
CA VAL A 26 38.88 -47.24 3.36
C VAL A 26 37.52 -46.98 2.68
N LEU A 27 37.09 -47.85 1.77
CA LEU A 27 35.81 -47.73 1.10
C LEU A 27 34.63 -47.86 2.07
N VAL A 28 34.68 -48.82 3.00
CA VAL A 28 33.63 -49.03 4.01
C VAL A 28 33.54 -47.83 4.94
N VAL A 29 34.67 -47.32 5.46
CA VAL A 29 34.68 -46.14 6.33
C VAL A 29 34.15 -44.91 5.59
N SER A 30 34.54 -44.72 4.33
CA SER A 30 34.05 -43.63 3.49
C SER A 30 32.55 -43.71 3.28
N ALA A 31 32.02 -44.88 2.94
CA ALA A 31 30.59 -45.12 2.75
C ALA A 31 29.79 -44.83 4.03
N VAL A 32 30.23 -45.36 5.18
CA VAL A 32 29.57 -45.10 6.48
C VAL A 32 29.60 -43.61 6.82
N SER A 33 30.73 -42.95 6.64
CA SER A 33 30.87 -41.51 6.93
C SER A 33 29.95 -40.66 6.05
N LEU A 34 29.81 -41.01 4.77
CA LEU A 34 28.91 -40.33 3.84
C LEU A 34 27.46 -40.55 4.23
N THR A 35 27.07 -41.78 4.59
CA THR A 35 25.69 -42.07 5.04
C THR A 35 25.33 -41.27 6.28
N VAL A 36 26.22 -41.16 7.27
CA VAL A 36 25.99 -40.34 8.47
C VAL A 36 25.84 -38.86 8.10
N ARG A 37 26.68 -38.33 7.20
CA ARG A 37 26.57 -36.93 6.74
C ARG A 37 25.28 -36.66 5.99
N VAL A 38 24.87 -37.55 5.10
CA VAL A 38 23.62 -37.41 4.34
C VAL A 38 22.41 -37.41 5.27
N ARG A 39 22.37 -38.29 6.27
CA ARG A 39 21.27 -38.30 7.26
C ARG A 39 21.17 -36.99 8.02
N ARG A 40 22.30 -36.48 8.55
CA ARG A 40 22.32 -35.18 9.26
C ARG A 40 21.87 -34.02 8.36
N MET A 41 22.26 -34.04 7.08
CA MET A 41 21.84 -33.04 6.11
C MET A 41 20.34 -33.10 5.83
N ILE A 42 19.77 -34.29 5.67
CA ILE A 42 18.32 -34.49 5.47
C ILE A 42 17.55 -34.01 6.70
N GLU A 43 17.98 -34.39 7.90
CA GLU A 43 17.37 -33.95 9.16
C GLU A 43 17.40 -32.42 9.28
N GLN A 44 18.56 -31.80 9.07
CA GLN A 44 18.69 -30.35 9.13
C GLN A 44 17.80 -29.64 8.11
N THR A 45 17.77 -30.13 6.86
CA THR A 45 16.93 -29.54 5.81
C THR A 45 15.45 -29.69 6.15
N SER A 46 15.05 -30.83 6.73
CA SER A 46 13.68 -31.07 7.15
C SER A 46 13.25 -30.15 8.29
N VAL A 47 14.13 -29.88 9.27
CA VAL A 47 13.86 -28.95 10.37
C VAL A 47 13.76 -27.51 9.85
N GLU A 48 14.65 -27.10 8.94
CA GLU A 48 14.60 -25.78 8.32
C GLU A 48 13.31 -25.58 7.49
N ALA A 49 12.93 -26.58 6.70
CA ALA A 49 11.68 -26.55 5.93
C ALA A 49 10.45 -26.45 6.86
N ARG A 50 10.44 -27.21 7.96
CA ARG A 50 9.36 -27.15 8.96
C ARG A 50 9.27 -25.76 9.62
N GLY A 51 10.40 -25.17 10.00
CA GLY A 51 10.44 -23.82 10.56
C GLY A 51 9.87 -22.78 9.59
N ALA A 52 10.21 -22.88 8.29
CA ALA A 52 9.70 -21.98 7.27
C ALA A 52 8.18 -22.14 7.06
N MET A 53 7.67 -23.37 7.05
CA MET A 53 6.23 -23.64 6.97
C MET A 53 5.48 -23.04 8.16
N LEU A 54 5.98 -23.19 9.39
CA LEU A 54 5.36 -22.62 10.59
C LEU A 54 5.31 -21.08 10.57
N ALA A 55 6.35 -20.44 10.04
CA ALA A 55 6.38 -18.98 9.86
C ALA A 55 5.40 -18.53 8.77
N GLN A 56 5.27 -19.27 7.66
CA GLN A 56 4.27 -18.98 6.63
C GLN A 56 2.84 -19.17 7.15
N GLU A 57 2.59 -20.24 7.92
CA GLU A 57 1.29 -20.51 8.55
C GLU A 57 0.91 -19.38 9.52
N GLY A 58 1.84 -18.95 10.38
CA GLY A 58 1.60 -17.84 11.30
C GLY A 58 1.33 -16.52 10.57
N LEU A 59 2.02 -16.26 9.45
CA LEU A 59 1.75 -15.11 8.61
C LEU A 59 0.37 -15.19 7.94
N ALA A 60 -0.02 -16.35 7.44
CA ALA A 60 -1.33 -16.57 6.83
C ALA A 60 -2.47 -16.40 7.87
N ALA A 61 -2.27 -16.89 9.09
CA ALA A 61 -3.21 -16.68 10.18
C ALA A 61 -3.35 -15.19 10.54
N LEU A 62 -2.24 -14.42 10.61
CA LEU A 62 -2.27 -12.96 10.75
C LEU A 62 -3.03 -12.26 9.62
N GLN A 63 -2.89 -12.74 8.38
CA GLN A 63 -3.65 -12.24 7.22
C GLN A 63 -5.16 -12.56 7.32
N GLY A 64 -5.55 -13.55 8.12
CA GLY A 64 -6.95 -13.90 8.38
C GLY A 64 -7.64 -13.07 9.48
N VAL A 65 -6.88 -12.42 10.37
CA VAL A 65 -7.42 -11.49 11.40
C VAL A 65 -8.13 -10.31 10.71
N SER A 66 -9.13 -9.65 11.29
CA SER A 66 -9.63 -8.40 10.68
C SER A 66 -8.55 -7.31 10.70
N PHE A 67 -8.53 -6.39 9.73
CA PHE A 67 -7.57 -5.27 9.78
C PHE A 67 -7.77 -4.43 11.05
N ASP A 68 -9.03 -4.18 11.44
CA ASP A 68 -9.36 -3.37 12.61
C ASP A 68 -8.96 -4.00 13.94
N ASP A 69 -8.78 -5.32 13.97
CA ASP A 69 -8.34 -6.06 15.16
C ASP A 69 -6.80 -6.14 15.27
N LEU A 70 -6.07 -5.72 14.22
CA LEU A 70 -4.61 -5.71 14.21
C LEU A 70 -4.07 -4.43 14.83
N ASN A 71 -3.79 -4.50 16.13
CA ASN A 71 -3.18 -3.40 16.87
C ASN A 71 -1.70 -3.21 16.48
N SER A 72 -1.39 -2.08 15.85
CA SER A 72 -0.01 -1.70 15.51
C SER A 72 0.90 -1.66 16.74
N GLY A 73 2.13 -2.14 16.59
CA GLY A 73 3.12 -2.28 17.68
C GLY A 73 2.95 -3.54 18.52
N THR A 74 1.93 -4.37 18.26
CA THR A 74 1.71 -5.59 19.03
C THR A 74 2.67 -6.69 18.60
N THR A 75 3.24 -7.39 19.58
CA THR A 75 4.04 -8.60 19.39
C THR A 75 3.58 -9.67 20.37
N GLY A 76 3.37 -10.90 19.91
CA GLY A 76 2.73 -11.94 20.72
C GLY A 76 2.56 -13.29 20.03
N ALA A 77 1.68 -14.13 20.57
CA ALA A 77 1.23 -15.38 19.96
C ALA A 77 -0.15 -15.22 19.31
N LEU A 78 -0.49 -16.13 18.40
CA LEU A 78 -1.83 -16.22 17.84
C LEU A 78 -2.69 -17.14 18.68
N GLU A 79 -3.88 -16.68 19.08
CA GLU A 79 -4.89 -17.51 19.72
C GLU A 79 -6.22 -17.40 18.96
N TRP A 80 -6.88 -18.53 18.81
CA TRP A 80 -8.22 -18.58 18.23
C TRP A 80 -9.24 -18.22 19.31
N SER A 81 -9.87 -17.05 19.18
CA SER A 81 -11.00 -16.64 20.01
C SER A 81 -12.23 -16.56 19.10
N ASN A 82 -13.02 -17.64 19.12
CA ASN A 82 -14.11 -17.90 18.18
C ASN A 82 -14.97 -16.65 17.89
N PRO A 83 -15.09 -16.18 16.62
CA PRO A 83 -14.72 -16.84 15.36
C PRO A 83 -13.45 -16.28 14.68
N SER A 84 -12.53 -15.62 15.38
CA SER A 84 -11.35 -15.00 14.77
C SER A 84 -10.02 -15.36 15.44
N TRP A 85 -8.94 -15.28 14.66
CA TRP A 85 -7.58 -15.24 15.20
C TRP A 85 -7.34 -13.89 15.88
N ASN A 86 -6.64 -13.90 17.00
CA ASN A 86 -6.26 -12.69 17.74
C ASN A 86 -4.79 -12.78 18.15
N VAL A 87 -4.11 -11.64 18.24
CA VAL A 87 -2.74 -11.58 18.73
C VAL A 87 -2.76 -11.32 20.23
N VAL A 88 -2.29 -12.28 21.03
CA VAL A 88 -2.16 -12.13 22.48
C VAL A 88 -0.80 -11.51 22.80
N PRO A 89 -0.73 -10.26 23.28
CA PRO A 89 0.52 -9.56 23.47
C PRO A 89 1.43 -10.24 24.51
N GLY A 90 2.75 -10.23 24.27
CA GLY A 90 3.75 -10.67 25.24
C GLY A 90 3.87 -12.18 25.42
N THR A 91 3.11 -12.98 24.67
CA THR A 91 3.21 -14.44 24.69
C THR A 91 3.99 -14.97 23.47
N THR A 92 4.41 -16.23 23.56
CA THR A 92 5.02 -16.98 22.47
C THR A 92 4.33 -18.32 22.35
N GLU A 93 4.12 -18.78 21.13
CA GLU A 93 3.56 -20.09 20.87
C GLU A 93 4.69 -21.12 20.80
N VAL A 94 4.53 -22.26 21.48
CA VAL A 94 5.48 -23.38 21.41
C VAL A 94 4.83 -24.52 20.63
N ILE A 95 5.50 -24.95 19.55
CA ILE A 95 5.04 -26.01 18.65
C ILE A 95 6.18 -27.02 18.53
N ASP A 96 6.10 -28.09 19.32
CA ASP A 96 7.22 -29.03 19.53
C ASP A 96 8.51 -28.29 19.94
N ASP A 97 9.58 -28.43 19.15
CA ASP A 97 10.89 -27.81 19.38
C ASP A 97 11.00 -26.37 18.81
N PHE A 98 9.90 -25.83 18.29
CA PHE A 98 9.84 -24.50 17.68
C PHE A 98 9.11 -23.52 18.58
N THR A 99 9.60 -22.28 18.61
CA THR A 99 8.91 -21.14 19.20
C THR A 99 8.48 -20.18 18.09
N ARG A 100 7.19 -19.84 18.02
CA ARG A 100 6.63 -18.89 17.07
C ARG A 100 6.18 -17.62 17.78
N ILE A 101 6.53 -16.48 17.20
CA ILE A 101 6.10 -15.15 17.63
C ILE A 101 5.64 -14.36 16.40
N VAL A 102 4.54 -13.65 16.52
CA VAL A 102 4.01 -12.76 15.49
C VAL A 102 4.14 -11.31 15.92
N SER A 103 4.33 -10.41 14.97
CA SER A 103 4.30 -8.97 15.21
C SER A 103 3.52 -8.22 14.13
N VAL A 104 2.90 -7.13 14.57
CA VAL A 104 2.18 -6.16 13.75
C VAL A 104 2.92 -4.83 13.92
N GLU A 105 3.54 -4.35 12.86
CA GLU A 105 4.33 -3.13 12.88
C GLU A 105 3.69 -2.04 12.02
N PRO A 106 3.84 -0.75 12.38
CA PRO A 106 3.38 0.35 11.55
C PRO A 106 4.19 0.43 10.25
N VAL A 107 3.54 0.85 9.17
CA VAL A 107 4.18 1.24 7.92
C VAL A 107 4.29 2.76 7.88
N TYR A 108 5.41 3.27 7.37
CA TYR A 108 5.63 4.71 7.22
C TYR A 108 5.67 5.09 5.74
N ARG A 109 5.09 6.24 5.39
CA ARG A 109 5.13 6.81 4.04
C ARG A 109 5.70 8.21 4.01
N ASP A 110 6.33 8.57 2.90
CA ASP A 110 6.73 9.96 2.63
C ASP A 110 5.57 10.79 2.02
N GLY A 111 5.83 12.07 1.73
CA GLY A 111 4.85 12.97 1.11
C GLY A 111 4.44 12.59 -0.32
N SER A 112 5.12 11.63 -0.94
CA SER A 112 4.76 11.04 -2.24
C SER A 112 4.06 9.68 -2.07
N CYS A 113 3.63 9.36 -0.85
CA CYS A 113 2.96 8.11 -0.52
C CYS A 113 3.78 6.85 -0.80
N LEU A 114 5.12 6.93 -0.83
CA LEU A 114 6.00 5.78 -0.94
C LEU A 114 6.36 5.23 0.44
N VAL A 115 6.41 3.90 0.57
CA VAL A 115 6.81 3.26 1.83
C VAL A 115 8.30 3.52 2.09
N VAL A 116 8.62 4.03 3.27
CA VAL A 116 9.99 4.36 3.69
C VAL A 116 10.38 3.60 4.96
N THR A 117 11.68 3.29 5.11
CA THR A 117 12.22 2.56 6.27
C THR A 117 12.64 3.47 7.42
N SER A 118 12.76 4.78 7.18
CA SER A 118 13.07 5.80 8.19
C SER A 118 12.50 7.15 7.74
N GLY A 119 12.05 7.95 8.70
CA GLY A 119 11.28 9.17 8.43
C GLY A 119 9.84 8.87 8.03
N GLY A 120 9.17 9.86 7.44
CA GLY A 120 7.78 9.75 7.00
C GLY A 120 6.74 9.87 8.12
N THR A 121 5.48 9.69 7.75
CA THR A 121 4.32 9.64 8.64
C THR A 121 3.76 8.22 8.68
N VAL A 122 3.17 7.84 9.82
CA VAL A 122 2.52 6.53 9.96
C VAL A 122 1.34 6.45 9.00
N ASP A 123 1.31 5.41 8.18
CA ASP A 123 0.18 5.10 7.31
C ASP A 123 -0.90 4.35 8.11
N PRO A 124 -2.07 4.97 8.39
CA PRO A 124 -3.12 4.32 9.16
C PRO A 124 -3.74 3.12 8.43
N ASP A 125 -3.55 3.01 7.11
CA ASP A 125 -4.15 1.97 6.28
C ASP A 125 -3.20 0.83 5.96
N SER A 126 -1.93 0.88 6.35
CA SER A 126 -0.98 -0.19 6.09
C SER A 126 -0.27 -0.67 7.35
N LEU A 127 -0.17 -2.00 7.49
CA LEU A 127 0.56 -2.67 8.55
C LEU A 127 1.58 -3.64 7.94
N LEU A 128 2.72 -3.78 8.60
CA LEU A 128 3.72 -4.80 8.30
C LEU A 128 3.54 -5.97 9.26
N LEU A 129 3.11 -7.11 8.71
CA LEU A 129 2.88 -8.34 9.45
C LEU A 129 4.13 -9.20 9.38
N LYS A 130 4.55 -9.74 10.54
CA LYS A 130 5.68 -10.67 10.60
C LYS A 130 5.31 -11.89 11.42
N SER A 131 5.79 -13.05 11.00
CA SER A 131 5.80 -14.27 11.80
C SER A 131 7.21 -14.82 11.82
N LYS A 132 7.78 -14.92 13.01
CA LYS A 132 9.12 -15.46 13.25
C LYS A 132 9.01 -16.78 13.98
N THR A 133 9.63 -17.80 13.41
CA THR A 133 9.77 -19.12 14.04
C THR A 133 11.24 -19.34 14.37
N SER A 134 11.53 -19.77 15.59
CA SER A 134 12.89 -20.00 16.10
C SER A 134 13.01 -21.40 16.70
N TRP A 135 14.17 -22.03 16.59
CA TRP A 135 14.47 -23.35 17.14
C TRP A 135 15.97 -23.48 17.40
N THR A 136 16.36 -24.44 18.24
CA THR A 136 17.77 -24.75 18.52
C THR A 136 18.15 -26.03 17.77
N THR A 137 19.29 -26.02 17.08
CA THR A 137 19.78 -27.22 16.35
C THR A 137 20.32 -28.27 17.32
N LEU A 138 20.55 -29.50 16.82
CA LEU A 138 21.24 -30.55 17.56
C LEU A 138 22.65 -30.17 18.04
N SER A 139 23.27 -29.16 17.42
CA SER A 139 24.57 -28.63 17.84
C SER A 139 24.45 -27.51 18.89
N GLY A 140 23.24 -27.20 19.35
CA GLY A 140 22.96 -26.12 20.31
C GLY A 140 22.96 -24.72 19.71
N ALA A 141 22.93 -24.58 18.37
CA ALA A 141 22.91 -23.27 17.73
C ALA A 141 21.47 -22.81 17.49
N ASP A 142 21.18 -21.55 17.84
CA ASP A 142 19.86 -20.99 17.59
C ASP A 142 19.69 -20.60 16.12
N ARG A 143 18.52 -20.91 15.57
CA ARG A 143 18.12 -20.63 14.20
C ARG A 143 16.74 -20.00 14.22
N SER A 144 16.48 -19.14 13.24
CA SER A 144 15.16 -18.57 13.05
C SER A 144 14.90 -18.25 11.59
N VAL A 145 13.63 -18.24 11.21
CA VAL A 145 13.14 -17.77 9.92
C VAL A 145 12.00 -16.79 10.17
N THR A 146 11.89 -15.76 9.32
CA THR A 146 10.84 -14.75 9.44
C THR A 146 10.16 -14.59 8.09
N SER A 147 8.84 -14.74 8.09
CA SER A 147 7.97 -14.44 6.96
C SER A 147 7.31 -13.09 7.20
N THR A 148 7.30 -12.22 6.18
CA THR A 148 6.75 -10.87 6.27
C THR A 148 5.79 -10.57 5.14
N SER A 149 4.72 -9.83 5.40
CA SER A 149 3.80 -9.31 4.38
C SER A 149 3.29 -7.93 4.80
N HIS A 150 3.06 -7.06 3.82
CA HIS A 150 2.24 -5.88 4.05
C HIS A 150 0.77 -6.28 4.03
N ARG A 151 -0.04 -5.55 4.78
CA ARG A 151 -1.49 -5.63 4.74
C ARG A 151 -2.06 -4.23 4.65
N THR A 152 -2.98 -4.01 3.71
CA THR A 152 -3.59 -2.70 3.45
C THR A 152 -5.10 -2.77 3.61
N ARG A 153 -5.68 -1.73 4.21
CA ARG A 153 -7.12 -1.55 4.38
C ARG A 153 -7.74 -0.93 3.12
N TRP A 154 -8.13 -1.77 2.17
CA TRP A 154 -8.70 -1.30 0.90
C TRP A 154 -10.17 -0.86 0.98
N ASN A 155 -10.96 -1.46 1.89
CA ASN A 155 -12.41 -1.24 1.92
C ASN A 155 -12.84 0.11 2.52
N ASN A 156 -12.00 0.69 3.38
CA ASN A 156 -12.28 1.96 4.06
C ASN A 156 -10.97 2.68 4.43
N PRO A 157 -10.20 3.12 3.44
CA PRO A 157 -8.94 3.84 3.70
C PRO A 157 -9.21 5.12 4.51
N GLN A 158 -8.34 5.43 5.44
CA GLN A 158 -8.39 6.60 6.32
C GLN A 158 -7.24 7.57 6.06
N GLY A 159 -6.14 7.08 5.48
CA GLY A 159 -4.95 7.84 5.15
C GLY A 159 -5.08 8.53 3.80
N SER A 160 -4.50 9.73 3.71
CA SER A 160 -4.48 10.56 2.50
C SER A 160 -3.88 9.87 1.27
N CYS A 161 -3.08 8.82 1.46
CA CYS A 161 -2.48 8.06 0.37
C CYS A 161 -3.45 7.13 -0.37
N PHE A 162 -4.58 6.79 0.25
CA PHE A 162 -5.55 5.84 -0.31
C PHE A 162 -6.99 6.34 -0.32
N LEU A 163 -7.27 7.50 0.30
CA LEU A 163 -8.58 8.14 0.17
C LEU A 163 -8.90 8.39 -1.31
N PRO A 164 -10.14 8.12 -1.76
CA PRO A 164 -10.54 8.46 -3.12
C PRO A 164 -10.43 9.96 -3.31
N ALA A 165 -9.76 10.38 -4.38
CA ALA A 165 -9.66 11.78 -4.79
C ALA A 165 -11.03 12.47 -4.72
N GLN A 166 -11.12 13.62 -4.06
CA GLN A 166 -12.34 14.40 -3.94
C GLN A 166 -12.92 14.74 -5.31
N ALA A 167 -12.06 15.06 -6.29
CA ALA A 167 -12.46 15.26 -7.68
C ALA A 167 -13.25 14.09 -8.29
N GLY A 168 -12.96 12.85 -7.90
CA GLY A 168 -13.65 11.66 -8.39
C GLY A 168 -15.08 11.50 -7.87
N ASN A 169 -15.46 12.26 -6.84
CA ASN A 169 -16.80 12.23 -6.25
C ASN A 169 -17.70 13.33 -6.82
N ILE A 170 -17.16 14.28 -7.59
CA ILE A 170 -17.88 15.45 -8.08
C ILE A 170 -18.20 15.32 -9.58
N SER A 171 -19.37 15.80 -9.98
CA SER A 171 -19.70 16.07 -11.37
C SER A 171 -20.11 17.54 -11.57
N ILE A 172 -19.78 18.11 -12.73
CA ILE A 172 -20.20 19.46 -13.12
C ILE A 172 -21.26 19.32 -14.21
N ASP A 173 -22.47 19.79 -13.96
CA ASP A 173 -23.57 19.84 -14.92
C ASP A 173 -23.71 21.25 -15.51
N LEU A 174 -23.52 21.33 -16.82
CA LEU A 174 -23.57 22.55 -17.63
C LEU A 174 -24.80 22.60 -18.55
N THR A 175 -25.72 21.64 -18.45
CA THR A 175 -26.80 21.44 -19.43
C THR A 175 -27.70 22.67 -19.62
N ILE A 176 -27.87 23.46 -18.55
CA ILE A 176 -28.69 24.67 -18.54
C ILE A 176 -27.91 25.92 -18.15
N ALA A 177 -26.56 25.84 -18.16
CA ALA A 177 -25.72 26.99 -17.89
C ALA A 177 -25.97 28.06 -18.95
N GLY A 178 -26.02 29.34 -18.54
CA GLY A 178 -26.35 30.41 -19.46
C GLY A 178 -25.97 31.80 -18.97
N TRP A 179 -25.98 32.76 -19.90
CA TRP A 179 -25.71 34.17 -19.61
C TRP A 179 -26.95 34.91 -19.17
N GLN A 180 -26.87 35.58 -18.01
CA GLN A 180 -27.87 36.52 -17.54
C GLN A 180 -27.35 37.95 -17.63
N GLY A 181 -28.07 38.81 -18.37
CA GLY A 181 -27.63 40.17 -18.68
C GLY A 181 -26.25 40.21 -19.33
N GLU A 182 -25.91 39.17 -20.10
CA GLU A 182 -24.68 38.99 -20.90
C GLU A 182 -23.36 38.99 -20.12
N LYS A 183 -23.37 39.23 -18.80
CA LYS A 183 -22.16 39.37 -17.96
C LYS A 183 -22.12 38.42 -16.78
N GLN A 184 -23.18 37.64 -16.56
CA GLN A 184 -23.30 36.73 -15.43
C GLN A 184 -23.48 35.31 -15.93
N LEU A 185 -22.51 34.45 -15.66
CA LEU A 185 -22.72 33.01 -15.82
C LEU A 185 -23.56 32.52 -14.64
N ARG A 186 -24.60 31.74 -14.94
CA ARG A 186 -25.51 31.13 -13.97
C ARG A 186 -25.81 29.69 -14.35
N ASP A 187 -26.50 29.03 -13.43
CA ASP A 187 -27.11 27.70 -13.66
C ASP A 187 -26.10 26.60 -14.00
N VAL A 188 -24.86 26.76 -13.52
CA VAL A 188 -23.87 25.68 -13.44
C VAL A 188 -24.08 24.95 -12.12
N TYR A 189 -24.19 23.63 -12.16
CA TYR A 189 -24.40 22.83 -10.96
C TYR A 189 -23.23 21.90 -10.69
N ILE A 190 -22.92 21.73 -9.42
CA ILE A 190 -21.84 20.88 -8.91
C ILE A 190 -22.49 19.86 -8.00
N GLU A 191 -22.40 18.58 -8.35
CA GLU A 191 -23.06 17.50 -7.61
C GLU A 191 -22.04 16.54 -7.02
N ASN A 192 -22.19 16.21 -5.74
CA ASN A 192 -21.43 15.15 -5.10
C ASN A 192 -22.15 13.80 -5.31
N THR A 193 -21.66 13.08 -6.30
CA THR A 193 -22.12 11.73 -6.69
C THR A 193 -21.44 10.60 -5.89
N GLY A 194 -20.49 10.96 -5.01
CA GLY A 194 -19.75 10.03 -4.19
C GLY A 194 -20.39 9.72 -2.84
N THR A 195 -19.61 9.11 -1.95
CA THR A 195 -20.04 8.70 -0.60
C THR A 195 -19.39 9.51 0.53
N GLN A 196 -18.50 10.44 0.20
CA GLN A 196 -17.75 11.27 1.15
C GLN A 196 -18.02 12.74 0.88
N SER A 197 -18.02 13.57 1.93
CA SER A 197 -18.11 15.03 1.78
C SER A 197 -16.86 15.56 1.07
N VAL A 198 -17.04 16.55 0.21
CA VAL A 198 -15.97 17.14 -0.61
C VAL A 198 -15.87 18.62 -0.33
N THR A 199 -14.65 19.15 -0.24
CA THR A 199 -14.41 20.57 0.02
C THR A 199 -13.71 21.22 -1.16
N ILE A 200 -14.40 22.18 -1.80
CA ILE A 200 -13.81 23.03 -2.85
C ILE A 200 -13.00 24.13 -2.16
N ASP A 201 -11.70 24.16 -2.41
CA ASP A 201 -10.72 25.11 -1.87
C ASP A 201 -10.50 26.29 -2.82
N LYS A 202 -10.38 26.00 -4.12
CA LYS A 202 -10.14 27.03 -5.15
C LYS A 202 -10.94 26.78 -6.41
N ILE A 203 -11.17 27.86 -7.15
CA ILE A 203 -11.77 27.80 -8.48
C ILE A 203 -10.89 28.57 -9.46
N ARG A 204 -10.64 27.96 -10.62
CA ARG A 204 -9.96 28.59 -11.74
C ARG A 204 -10.91 28.66 -12.92
N PHE A 205 -11.02 29.84 -13.50
CA PHE A 205 -11.82 30.10 -14.70
C PHE A 205 -10.88 30.46 -15.85
N GLU A 206 -11.03 29.77 -16.97
CA GLU A 206 -10.35 30.08 -18.22
C GLU A 206 -11.39 30.51 -19.26
N TRP A 207 -11.09 31.54 -20.05
CA TRP A 207 -11.99 32.09 -21.06
C TRP A 207 -11.24 32.85 -22.16
N ASN A 208 -11.80 32.89 -23.37
CA ASN A 208 -11.17 33.49 -24.55
C ASN A 208 -11.61 34.95 -24.80
N SER A 209 -11.57 35.80 -23.78
CA SER A 209 -11.96 37.22 -23.87
C SER A 209 -11.09 38.10 -22.97
N SER A 210 -11.07 39.42 -23.22
CA SER A 210 -10.37 40.41 -22.38
C SER A 210 -11.12 40.80 -21.11
N ALA A 211 -12.30 40.23 -20.88
CA ALA A 211 -13.07 40.49 -19.66
C ALA A 211 -12.29 40.03 -18.42
N THR A 212 -12.66 40.59 -17.28
CA THR A 212 -12.14 40.23 -15.96
C THR A 212 -13.27 39.72 -15.09
N ILE A 213 -12.96 38.81 -14.17
CA ILE A 213 -13.90 38.30 -13.18
C ILE A 213 -13.87 39.17 -11.91
N ASN A 214 -15.05 39.43 -11.35
CA ASN A 214 -15.23 40.33 -10.21
C ASN A 214 -15.76 39.62 -8.96
N GLN A 215 -16.63 38.62 -9.13
CA GLN A 215 -17.33 37.94 -8.03
C GLN A 215 -17.71 36.51 -8.42
N VAL A 216 -17.67 35.61 -7.45
CA VAL A 216 -18.18 34.23 -7.54
C VAL A 216 -19.10 33.97 -6.36
N PHE A 217 -20.28 33.42 -6.64
CA PHE A 217 -21.24 32.93 -5.67
C PHE A 217 -21.50 31.44 -5.92
N LEU A 218 -21.43 30.67 -4.84
CA LEU A 218 -21.96 29.32 -4.76
C LEU A 218 -23.18 29.40 -3.84
N GLU A 219 -24.31 28.89 -4.31
CA GLU A 219 -25.62 29.13 -3.73
C GLU A 219 -25.87 30.63 -3.50
N LEU A 220 -26.19 31.04 -2.28
CA LEU A 220 -26.40 32.44 -1.92
C LEU A 220 -25.15 33.09 -1.33
N ASP A 221 -24.09 32.31 -1.12
CA ASP A 221 -22.88 32.75 -0.46
C ASP A 221 -21.85 33.26 -1.45
N LYS A 222 -21.30 34.43 -1.14
CA LYS A 222 -20.18 34.99 -1.89
C LYS A 222 -18.92 34.30 -1.42
N VAL A 223 -18.40 33.39 -2.24
CA VAL A 223 -17.20 32.61 -1.92
C VAL A 223 -15.92 33.31 -2.37
N TRP A 224 -16.01 34.19 -3.37
CA TRP A 224 -14.90 35.05 -3.75
C TRP A 224 -15.37 36.40 -4.32
N SER A 225 -14.63 37.49 -4.04
CA SER A 225 -14.71 38.70 -4.87
C SER A 225 -13.45 39.55 -4.87
N SER A 226 -13.39 40.50 -5.80
CA SER A 226 -12.32 41.50 -5.88
C SER A 226 -12.13 42.34 -4.61
N GLY A 227 -13.13 42.42 -3.73
CA GLY A 227 -13.05 43.08 -2.43
C GLY A 227 -13.06 42.13 -1.22
N GLY A 228 -13.01 40.82 -1.45
CA GLY A 228 -13.20 39.80 -0.43
C GLY A 228 -14.66 39.30 -0.33
N PRO A 229 -14.89 38.09 0.21
CA PRO A 229 -13.89 37.19 0.78
C PRO A 229 -13.05 36.50 -0.32
N GLY A 230 -12.07 35.70 0.11
CA GLY A 230 -11.13 35.01 -0.77
C GLY A 230 -9.94 35.86 -1.25
N THR A 231 -9.01 35.21 -1.93
CA THR A 231 -7.82 35.82 -2.54
C THR A 231 -7.62 35.30 -3.97
N PRO A 232 -6.85 35.98 -4.83
CA PRO A 232 -6.32 37.34 -4.68
C PRO A 232 -7.43 38.40 -4.67
N LEU A 233 -7.14 39.55 -4.03
CA LEU A 233 -7.99 40.74 -4.13
C LEU A 233 -7.80 41.43 -5.49
N GLY A 234 -8.74 42.29 -5.85
CA GLY A 234 -8.80 42.95 -7.16
C GLY A 234 -9.50 42.09 -8.21
N VAL A 235 -9.83 42.70 -9.35
CA VAL A 235 -10.41 42.00 -10.49
C VAL A 235 -9.36 41.06 -11.10
N GLN A 236 -9.77 39.87 -11.53
CA GLN A 236 -8.84 38.86 -12.03
C GLN A 236 -9.00 38.63 -13.52
N ASN A 237 -7.88 38.35 -14.18
CA ASN A 237 -7.86 37.92 -15.57
C ASN A 237 -8.21 36.43 -15.66
N SER A 238 -8.33 35.95 -16.90
CA SER A 238 -8.41 34.53 -17.20
C SER A 238 -7.27 33.77 -16.52
N ILE A 239 -7.50 32.48 -16.23
CA ILE A 239 -6.57 31.50 -15.62
C ILE A 239 -6.10 31.80 -14.20
N ALA A 240 -6.54 32.90 -13.58
CA ALA A 240 -6.25 33.16 -12.18
C ALA A 240 -6.91 32.11 -11.28
N GLU A 241 -6.15 31.59 -10.31
CA GLU A 241 -6.69 30.75 -9.25
C GLU A 241 -7.30 31.62 -8.16
N LEU A 242 -8.59 31.42 -7.94
CA LEU A 242 -9.36 32.11 -6.91
C LEU A 242 -9.42 31.19 -5.69
N ASP A 243 -8.67 31.54 -4.67
CA ASP A 243 -8.74 30.97 -3.34
C ASP A 243 -10.03 31.45 -2.68
N ILE A 244 -11.00 30.55 -2.58
CA ILE A 244 -12.36 30.90 -2.17
C ILE A 244 -12.53 30.68 -0.67
N VAL A 245 -13.68 31.07 -0.11
CA VAL A 245 -14.12 30.50 1.16
C VAL A 245 -14.53 29.05 0.90
N ASP A 246 -13.87 28.10 1.55
CA ASP A 246 -14.11 26.67 1.42
C ASP A 246 -15.60 26.32 1.43
N VAL A 247 -16.02 25.55 0.44
CA VAL A 247 -17.41 25.06 0.33
C VAL A 247 -17.41 23.54 0.45
N ASN A 248 -18.16 23.05 1.43
CA ASN A 248 -18.41 21.63 1.62
C ASN A 248 -19.67 21.19 0.89
N ILE A 249 -19.56 20.17 0.04
CA ILE A 249 -20.68 19.52 -0.63
C ILE A 249 -20.79 18.10 -0.06
N ASP A 250 -21.82 17.87 0.75
CA ASP A 250 -22.08 16.56 1.35
C ASP A 250 -22.55 15.52 0.31
N PRO A 251 -22.39 14.22 0.58
CA PRO A 251 -22.80 13.15 -0.35
C PRO A 251 -24.26 13.27 -0.78
N GLY A 252 -24.50 13.23 -2.09
CA GLY A 252 -25.84 13.32 -2.69
C GLY A 252 -26.40 14.74 -2.77
N ASN A 253 -25.67 15.75 -2.29
CA ASN A 253 -26.07 17.15 -2.46
C ASN A 253 -25.59 17.73 -3.79
N ARG A 254 -26.29 18.77 -4.21
CA ARG A 254 -26.02 19.52 -5.43
C ARG A 254 -26.06 21.00 -5.11
N ASP A 255 -24.96 21.68 -5.43
CA ASP A 255 -24.80 23.10 -5.24
C ASP A 255 -24.79 23.82 -6.59
N GLN A 256 -25.39 25.00 -6.64
CA GLN A 256 -25.45 25.85 -7.82
C GLN A 256 -24.39 26.94 -7.74
N MET A 257 -23.61 27.12 -8.80
CA MET A 257 -22.89 28.36 -9.03
C MET A 257 -23.88 29.44 -9.46
N HIS A 258 -24.48 30.07 -8.46
CA HIS A 258 -25.60 30.98 -8.64
C HIS A 258 -25.23 32.22 -9.46
N LYS A 259 -23.97 32.68 -9.34
CA LYS A 259 -23.50 33.86 -10.06
C LYS A 259 -21.98 33.90 -10.19
N VAL A 260 -21.50 34.00 -11.42
CA VAL A 260 -20.13 34.45 -11.73
C VAL A 260 -20.21 35.75 -12.51
N GLN A 261 -19.64 36.83 -11.98
CA GLN A 261 -19.72 38.16 -12.58
C GLN A 261 -18.47 38.53 -13.35
N PHE A 262 -18.63 38.86 -14.63
CA PHE A 262 -17.58 39.43 -15.48
C PHE A 262 -17.74 40.95 -15.67
N SER A 263 -16.68 41.63 -16.08
CA SER A 263 -16.65 43.09 -16.29
C SER A 263 -17.23 43.54 -17.64
N GLN A 264 -17.27 42.65 -18.62
CA GLN A 264 -17.75 42.90 -19.98
C GLN A 264 -18.75 41.81 -20.40
N GLU A 265 -19.41 42.02 -21.53
CA GLU A 265 -20.28 41.02 -22.16
C GLU A 265 -19.47 39.79 -22.56
N MET A 266 -20.04 38.62 -22.34
CA MET A 266 -19.41 37.31 -22.49
C MET A 266 -20.16 36.41 -23.48
N GLU A 267 -21.06 36.98 -24.27
CA GLU A 267 -21.80 36.23 -25.29
C GLU A 267 -20.82 35.57 -26.28
N ASN A 268 -21.06 34.30 -26.62
CA ASN A 268 -20.21 33.47 -27.49
C ASN A 268 -18.76 33.24 -26.98
N VAL A 269 -18.47 33.57 -25.72
CA VAL A 269 -17.18 33.26 -25.09
C VAL A 269 -17.17 31.79 -24.67
N THR A 270 -16.08 31.09 -24.96
CA THR A 270 -15.83 29.73 -24.47
C THR A 270 -15.15 29.81 -23.12
N LEU A 271 -15.64 29.03 -22.15
CA LEU A 271 -15.12 28.96 -20.80
C LEU A 271 -14.75 27.53 -20.41
N THR A 272 -13.80 27.43 -19.49
CA THR A 272 -13.50 26.21 -18.74
C THR A 272 -13.53 26.56 -17.26
N ILE A 273 -14.20 25.73 -16.46
CA ILE A 273 -14.18 25.83 -15.00
C ILE A 273 -13.33 24.67 -14.47
N THR A 274 -12.37 24.98 -13.60
CA THR A 274 -11.63 23.98 -12.83
C THR A 274 -11.87 24.19 -11.35
N LEU A 275 -12.38 23.16 -10.68
CA LEU A 275 -12.49 23.09 -9.23
C LEU A 275 -11.22 22.43 -8.68
N ILE A 276 -10.65 23.02 -7.64
CA ILE A 276 -9.48 22.50 -6.92
C ILE A 276 -9.91 22.22 -5.49
N PHE A 277 -9.67 21.00 -5.04
CA PHE A 277 -10.16 20.50 -3.77
C PHE A 277 -9.09 20.58 -2.68
N THR A 278 -9.50 20.48 -1.41
CA THR A 278 -8.56 20.52 -0.26
C THR A 278 -7.53 19.39 -0.25
N ASP A 279 -7.79 18.29 -0.95
CA ASP A 279 -6.83 17.19 -1.17
C ASP A 279 -5.86 17.45 -2.34
N GLY A 280 -5.96 18.60 -2.99
CA GLY A 280 -5.14 19.03 -4.13
C GLY A 280 -5.56 18.43 -5.46
N THR A 281 -6.62 17.63 -5.52
CA THR A 281 -7.13 17.09 -6.78
C THR A 281 -7.89 18.17 -7.56
N GLU A 282 -7.97 18.02 -8.88
CA GLU A 282 -8.65 18.98 -9.74
C GLU A 282 -9.73 18.29 -10.60
N LEU A 283 -10.86 18.97 -10.79
CA LEU A 283 -11.90 18.57 -11.75
C LEU A 283 -12.16 19.71 -12.73
N SER A 284 -12.05 19.45 -14.03
CA SER A 284 -12.35 20.43 -15.07
C SER A 284 -13.65 20.08 -15.80
N SER A 285 -14.45 21.09 -16.10
CA SER A 285 -15.66 20.95 -16.93
C SER A 285 -15.35 20.63 -18.39
N GLY A 286 -14.12 20.85 -18.85
CA GLY A 286 -13.81 21.03 -20.26
C GLY A 286 -14.37 22.36 -20.82
N PRO A 287 -14.01 22.72 -22.06
CA PRO A 287 -14.46 23.95 -22.69
C PRO A 287 -15.95 23.88 -23.07
N PHE A 288 -16.71 24.92 -22.74
CA PHE A 288 -18.12 25.07 -23.10
C PHE A 288 -18.46 26.53 -23.42
N THR A 289 -19.53 26.74 -24.18
CA THR A 289 -20.10 28.07 -24.45
C THR A 289 -21.54 28.05 -23.93
N PRO A 290 -21.85 28.79 -22.83
CA PRO A 290 -23.19 28.91 -22.27
C PRO A 290 -24.18 29.61 -23.21
#